data_AF-A0A7J2YWB2-F1
#
_entry.id   AF-A0A7J2YWB2-F1
#
_cell.length_a   1.000
_cell.length_b   1.000
_cell.length_c   1.000
_cell.angle_alpha   90.00
_cell.angle_beta   90.00
_cell.angle_gamma   90.00
#
_symmetry.space_group_name_H-M   'P 1'
#
loop_
_entity.id
_entity.type
_entity.pdbx_description
1 polymer ?
#
loop_
_entity_poly.entity_id
_entity_poly.type
_entity_poly.pdbx_seq_one_letter_code
_entity_poly.pdbx_strand_id
1 'polypeptide(L)'
;MDLGTQRVQVVVLKDGAVVGRAQAFAGFDPTKAAEQAVNEALTQANLKLSDVNHFSATGSAMDMAPYKPTTVSMMGADAKAAVFLIPKARTIIDVGAEEARAVKTDERGIMVDFVVNERCAAGAGAFIEAMARALEVKLEDMGPLSLKAERASPINASCVIFGESDVVSLIHRQESKPEIARAVFDAMADRISSMVHRLGITPEVVLVGGVARDPGFVASLNRKLGLTVVIPENPEYVGALGAALIAATRVKGGA
;
A
#
# COMPACT_ATOMS: atom_id res chain seq x y z
N MET A 1 -10.34 4.07 -9.43
CA MET A 1 -9.79 5.10 -8.53
C MET A 1 -9.64 4.49 -7.16
N ASP A 2 -8.55 4.76 -6.48
CA ASP A 2 -8.31 4.42 -5.09
C ASP A 2 -8.15 5.73 -4.32
N LEU A 3 -9.10 6.04 -3.45
CA LEU A 3 -9.12 7.24 -2.63
C LEU A 3 -8.59 6.88 -1.25
N GLY A 4 -7.28 6.72 -1.13
CA GLY A 4 -6.61 6.55 0.16
C GLY A 4 -6.53 7.87 0.94
N THR A 5 -6.21 7.78 2.23
CA THR A 5 -6.22 8.97 3.11
C THR A 5 -5.16 10.01 2.75
N GLN A 6 -3.95 9.57 2.34
CA GLN A 6 -2.87 10.51 1.95
C GLN A 6 -2.78 10.74 0.45
N ARG A 7 -3.12 9.72 -0.34
CA ARG A 7 -2.92 9.72 -1.80
C ARG A 7 -4.19 9.22 -2.47
N VAL A 8 -4.51 9.83 -3.59
CA VAL A 8 -5.49 9.30 -4.54
C VAL A 8 -4.73 8.74 -5.73
N GLN A 9 -5.02 7.50 -6.11
CA GLN A 9 -4.44 6.83 -7.27
C GLN A 9 -5.52 6.55 -8.31
N VAL A 10 -5.19 6.83 -9.57
CA VAL A 10 -6.09 6.59 -10.70
C VAL A 10 -5.37 5.72 -11.72
N VAL A 11 -6.10 4.74 -12.25
CA VAL A 11 -5.69 3.88 -13.35
C VAL A 11 -6.79 3.94 -14.40
N VAL A 12 -6.39 4.14 -15.65
CA VAL A 12 -7.25 4.06 -16.83
C VAL A 12 -6.95 2.75 -17.55
N LEU A 13 -7.97 1.91 -17.66
CA LEU A 13 -7.90 0.63 -18.36
C LEU A 13 -8.64 0.74 -19.69
N LYS A 14 -7.98 0.34 -20.78
CA LYS A 14 -8.55 0.26 -22.13
C LYS A 14 -8.17 -1.08 -22.74
N ASP A 15 -9.15 -1.80 -23.26
CA ASP A 15 -8.97 -3.12 -23.90
C ASP A 15 -8.18 -4.14 -23.04
N GLY A 16 -8.34 -4.05 -21.71
CA GLY A 16 -7.64 -4.91 -20.74
C GLY A 16 -6.21 -4.49 -20.41
N ALA A 17 -5.71 -3.39 -20.98
CA ALA A 17 -4.38 -2.85 -20.69
C ALA A 17 -4.47 -1.52 -19.94
N VAL A 18 -3.48 -1.27 -19.07
CA VAL A 18 -3.32 0.03 -18.39
C VAL A 18 -2.74 1.03 -19.39
N VAL A 19 -3.51 2.07 -19.72
CA VAL A 19 -3.12 3.12 -20.68
C VAL A 19 -2.83 4.46 -20.03
N GLY A 20 -3.18 4.63 -18.75
CA GLY A 20 -2.91 5.84 -17.98
C GLY A 20 -2.89 5.55 -16.49
N ARG A 21 -2.01 6.25 -15.77
CA ARG A 21 -1.92 6.22 -14.31
C ARG A 21 -1.53 7.61 -13.80
N ALA A 22 -2.14 8.03 -12.70
CA ALA A 22 -1.75 9.29 -12.04
C ALA A 22 -2.04 9.21 -10.55
N GLN A 23 -1.32 10.00 -9.77
CA GLN A 23 -1.52 10.10 -8.33
C GLN A 23 -1.54 11.56 -7.90
N ALA A 24 -2.38 11.87 -6.92
CA ALA A 24 -2.45 13.19 -6.30
C ALA A 24 -2.35 13.06 -4.78
N PHE A 25 -1.86 14.10 -4.12
CA PHE A 25 -1.98 14.21 -2.67
C PHE A 25 -3.44 14.51 -2.32
N ALA A 26 -4.04 13.70 -1.45
CA ALA A 26 -5.46 13.81 -1.13
C ALA A 26 -5.78 15.14 -0.42
N GLY A 27 -4.90 15.56 0.50
CA GLY A 27 -5.04 16.80 1.26
C GLY A 27 -6.39 16.89 1.98
N PHE A 28 -6.99 18.08 1.99
CA PHE A 28 -8.30 18.32 2.62
C PHE A 28 -9.49 18.05 1.70
N ASP A 29 -9.26 17.86 0.39
CA ASP A 29 -10.31 17.71 -0.61
C ASP A 29 -10.00 16.51 -1.53
N PRO A 30 -10.24 15.27 -1.05
CA PRO A 30 -10.05 14.05 -1.83
C PRO A 30 -10.80 14.05 -3.17
N THR A 31 -11.95 14.74 -3.25
CA THR A 31 -12.72 14.89 -4.47
C THR A 31 -11.90 15.61 -5.54
N LYS A 32 -11.37 16.81 -5.24
CA LYS A 32 -10.54 17.56 -6.19
C LYS A 32 -9.25 16.82 -6.54
N ALA A 33 -8.62 16.17 -5.57
CA ALA A 33 -7.44 15.34 -5.82
C ALA A 33 -7.75 14.20 -6.81
N ALA A 34 -8.91 13.57 -6.67
CA ALA A 34 -9.37 12.55 -7.61
C ALA A 34 -9.66 13.12 -9.01
N GLU A 35 -10.33 14.28 -9.12
CA GLU A 35 -10.57 14.94 -10.41
C GLU A 35 -9.25 15.31 -11.11
N GLN A 36 -8.28 15.85 -10.37
CA GLN A 36 -6.94 16.14 -10.88
C GLN A 36 -6.26 14.87 -11.41
N ALA A 37 -6.20 13.81 -10.58
CA ALA A 37 -5.56 12.56 -10.97
C ALA A 37 -6.28 11.89 -12.15
N VAL A 38 -7.61 12.00 -12.26
CA VAL A 38 -8.36 11.53 -13.45
C VAL A 38 -7.92 12.29 -14.70
N ASN A 39 -7.86 13.62 -14.65
CA ASN A 39 -7.44 14.43 -15.79
C ASN A 39 -6.01 14.13 -16.24
N GLU A 40 -5.08 13.95 -15.30
CA GLU A 40 -3.69 13.58 -15.59
C GLU A 40 -3.60 12.18 -16.22
N ALA A 41 -4.29 11.19 -15.67
CA ALA A 41 -4.28 9.82 -16.19
C ALA A 41 -4.92 9.73 -17.59
N LEU A 42 -5.99 10.50 -17.85
CA LEU A 42 -6.60 10.58 -19.17
C LEU A 42 -5.70 11.29 -20.19
N THR A 43 -5.00 12.35 -19.75
CA THR A 43 -4.01 13.05 -20.60
C THR A 43 -2.88 12.10 -21.01
N GLN A 44 -2.35 11.31 -20.07
CA GLN A 44 -1.35 10.28 -20.37
C GLN A 44 -1.88 9.24 -21.38
N ALA A 45 -3.16 8.88 -21.27
CA ALA A 45 -3.82 7.94 -22.17
C ALA A 45 -4.24 8.56 -23.53
N ASN A 46 -4.06 9.88 -23.73
CA ASN A 46 -4.61 10.63 -24.85
C ASN A 46 -6.14 10.42 -25.03
N LEU A 47 -6.87 10.46 -23.91
CA LEU A 47 -8.32 10.30 -23.83
C LEU A 47 -8.96 11.53 -23.19
N LYS A 48 -10.27 11.68 -23.40
CA LYS A 48 -11.11 12.69 -22.76
C LYS A 48 -12.03 12.04 -21.73
N LEU A 49 -12.58 12.85 -20.83
CA LEU A 49 -13.56 12.38 -19.86
C LEU A 49 -14.79 11.71 -20.52
N SER A 50 -15.20 12.21 -21.69
CA SER A 50 -16.29 11.65 -22.50
C SER A 50 -16.02 10.24 -23.02
N ASP A 51 -14.76 9.81 -23.05
CA ASP A 51 -14.35 8.49 -23.52
C ASP A 51 -14.41 7.43 -22.40
N VAL A 52 -14.67 7.85 -21.16
CA VAL A 52 -14.73 6.94 -20.00
C VAL A 52 -16.12 6.32 -19.90
N ASN A 53 -16.21 5.01 -20.13
CA ASN A 53 -17.48 4.28 -20.06
C ASN A 53 -17.99 4.07 -18.63
N HIS A 54 -17.09 3.92 -17.66
CA HIS A 54 -17.46 3.59 -16.28
C HIS A 54 -16.39 4.01 -15.27
N PHE A 55 -16.83 4.49 -14.11
CA PHE A 55 -15.95 4.79 -12.96
C PHE A 55 -16.18 3.78 -11.84
N SER A 56 -15.09 3.35 -11.21
CA SER A 56 -15.13 2.58 -9.96
C SER A 56 -14.16 3.15 -8.94
N ALA A 57 -14.58 3.13 -7.67
CA ALA A 57 -13.83 3.66 -6.55
C ALA A 57 -13.63 2.60 -5.47
N THR A 58 -12.47 2.66 -4.84
CA THR A 58 -12.07 1.95 -3.62
C THR A 58 -11.32 2.95 -2.72
N GLY A 59 -10.86 2.52 -1.56
CA GLY A 59 -10.09 3.36 -0.63
C GLY A 59 -10.93 3.84 0.56
N SER A 60 -10.26 4.35 1.59
CA SER A 60 -10.89 4.84 2.83
C SER A 60 -11.80 6.04 2.61
N ALA A 61 -11.53 6.88 1.60
CA ALA A 61 -12.30 8.07 1.25
C ALA A 61 -13.16 7.87 -0.01
N MET A 62 -13.52 6.62 -0.37
CA MET A 62 -14.28 6.33 -1.59
C MET A 62 -15.65 7.01 -1.67
N ASP A 63 -16.25 7.36 -0.54
CA ASP A 63 -17.54 8.10 -0.48
C ASP A 63 -17.42 9.54 -1.01
N MET A 64 -16.20 10.07 -1.10
CA MET A 64 -15.89 11.37 -1.68
C MET A 64 -15.54 11.28 -3.17
N ALA A 65 -15.64 10.10 -3.79
CA ALA A 65 -15.21 9.92 -5.15
C ALA A 65 -16.11 10.67 -6.17
N PRO A 66 -15.52 11.43 -7.11
CA PRO A 66 -16.28 12.14 -8.15
C PRO A 66 -16.87 11.16 -9.18
N TYR A 67 -17.77 11.68 -10.02
CA TYR A 67 -18.35 10.96 -11.17
C TYR A 67 -19.27 9.77 -10.86
N LYS A 68 -19.82 9.71 -9.62
CA LYS A 68 -20.79 8.69 -9.18
C LYS A 68 -20.33 7.26 -9.49
N PRO A 69 -19.14 6.86 -8.98
CA PRO A 69 -18.56 5.58 -9.32
C PRO A 69 -19.32 4.45 -8.65
N THR A 70 -19.17 3.24 -9.17
CA THR A 70 -19.51 2.05 -8.38
C THR A 70 -18.43 1.78 -7.36
N THR A 71 -18.80 1.43 -6.14
CA THR A 71 -17.85 1.14 -5.08
C THR A 71 -17.40 -0.32 -5.11
N VAL A 72 -16.16 -0.52 -4.65
CA VAL A 72 -15.50 -1.81 -4.52
C VAL A 72 -14.77 -1.80 -3.18
N SER A 73 -14.88 -2.89 -2.42
CA SER A 73 -14.10 -3.03 -1.19
C SER A 73 -12.60 -3.09 -1.50
N MET A 74 -11.77 -2.49 -0.65
CA MET A 74 -10.33 -2.45 -0.85
C MET A 74 -9.70 -3.84 -0.99
N MET A 75 -10.11 -4.77 -0.14
CA MET A 75 -9.64 -6.16 -0.19
C MET A 75 -10.02 -6.87 -1.50
N GLY A 76 -11.23 -6.62 -2.01
CA GLY A 76 -11.68 -7.14 -3.30
C GLY A 76 -10.92 -6.53 -4.49
N ALA A 77 -10.57 -5.24 -4.42
CA ALA A 77 -9.74 -4.59 -5.42
C ALA A 77 -8.33 -5.18 -5.43
N ASP A 78 -7.70 -5.33 -4.26
CA ASP A 78 -6.36 -5.92 -4.12
C ASP A 78 -6.31 -7.34 -4.64
N ALA A 79 -7.25 -8.18 -4.21
CA ALA A 79 -7.36 -9.58 -4.64
C ALA A 79 -7.45 -9.66 -6.18
N LYS A 80 -8.30 -8.82 -6.78
CA LYS A 80 -8.51 -8.82 -8.23
C LYS A 80 -7.26 -8.38 -8.99
N ALA A 81 -6.62 -7.31 -8.54
CA ALA A 81 -5.42 -6.78 -9.18
C ALA A 81 -4.21 -7.69 -8.99
N ALA A 82 -4.03 -8.27 -7.79
CA ALA A 82 -2.92 -9.17 -7.51
C ALA A 82 -2.95 -10.41 -8.40
N VAL A 83 -4.12 -11.06 -8.57
CA VAL A 83 -4.24 -12.21 -9.48
C VAL A 83 -4.08 -11.81 -10.95
N PHE A 84 -4.53 -10.62 -11.33
CA PHE A 84 -4.33 -10.10 -12.69
C PHE A 84 -2.84 -9.90 -13.02
N LEU A 85 -2.07 -9.34 -12.07
CA LEU A 85 -0.63 -9.08 -12.25
C LEU A 85 0.20 -10.36 -12.05
N ILE A 86 -0.18 -11.20 -11.10
CA ILE A 86 0.56 -12.37 -10.63
C ILE A 86 -0.47 -13.52 -10.48
N PRO A 87 -0.70 -14.36 -11.51
CA PRO A 87 -1.75 -15.37 -11.52
C PRO A 87 -1.71 -16.40 -10.36
N LYS A 88 -0.53 -16.58 -9.76
CA LYS A 88 -0.32 -17.47 -8.61
C LYS A 88 -0.52 -16.80 -7.25
N ALA A 89 -0.86 -15.52 -7.21
CA ALA A 89 -1.12 -14.80 -5.97
C ALA A 89 -2.23 -15.49 -5.16
N ARG A 90 -1.96 -15.73 -3.87
CA ARG A 90 -2.93 -16.30 -2.92
C ARG A 90 -3.01 -15.52 -1.63
N THR A 91 -1.93 -14.84 -1.25
CA THR A 91 -1.90 -13.91 -0.11
C THR A 91 -1.42 -12.55 -0.58
N ILE A 92 -2.18 -11.50 -0.30
CA ILE A 92 -1.81 -10.13 -0.58
C ILE A 92 -1.57 -9.44 0.76
N ILE A 93 -0.51 -8.66 0.86
CA ILE A 93 -0.21 -7.77 1.97
C ILE A 93 -0.22 -6.36 1.39
N ASP A 94 -1.16 -5.52 1.79
CA ASP A 94 -1.16 -4.10 1.41
C ASP A 94 -0.72 -3.28 2.61
N VAL A 95 0.34 -2.49 2.41
CA VAL A 95 0.93 -1.63 3.43
C VAL A 95 0.93 -0.19 2.92
N GLY A 96 -0.09 0.55 3.34
CA GLY A 96 -0.29 1.96 3.03
C GLY A 96 0.25 2.88 4.12
N ALA A 97 -0.13 4.16 4.02
CA ALA A 97 0.26 5.18 4.97
C ALA A 97 -0.38 4.96 6.36
N GLU A 98 -1.69 4.69 6.37
CA GLU A 98 -2.48 4.65 7.60
C GLU A 98 -2.97 3.25 7.99
N GLU A 99 -3.03 2.34 7.04
CA GLU A 99 -3.49 0.98 7.27
C GLU A 99 -2.54 -0.04 6.67
N ALA A 100 -2.51 -1.21 7.31
CA ALA A 100 -1.94 -2.41 6.75
C ALA A 100 -3.00 -3.50 6.81
N ARG A 101 -3.16 -4.24 5.72
CA ARG A 101 -4.12 -5.33 5.60
C ARG A 101 -3.50 -6.53 4.91
N ALA A 102 -4.05 -7.69 5.17
CA ALA A 102 -3.72 -8.89 4.44
C ALA A 102 -5.00 -9.56 3.92
N VAL A 103 -4.94 -10.09 2.71
CA VAL A 103 -6.08 -10.64 1.98
C VAL A 103 -5.71 -12.00 1.42
N LYS A 104 -6.56 -12.99 1.64
CA LYS A 104 -6.53 -14.26 0.93
C LYS A 104 -7.45 -14.22 -0.27
N THR A 105 -6.99 -14.77 -1.39
CA THR A 105 -7.75 -14.81 -2.63
C THR A 105 -7.74 -16.21 -3.23
N ASP A 106 -8.77 -16.50 -4.02
CA ASP A 106 -8.82 -17.66 -4.90
C ASP A 106 -8.10 -17.38 -6.25
N GLU A 107 -8.12 -18.37 -7.13
CA GLU A 107 -7.56 -18.33 -8.49
C GLU A 107 -8.19 -17.30 -9.43
N ARG A 108 -9.37 -16.79 -9.09
CA ARG A 108 -10.14 -15.85 -9.92
C ARG A 108 -9.97 -14.41 -9.45
N GLY A 109 -9.23 -14.19 -8.36
CA GLY A 109 -9.09 -12.89 -7.71
C GLY A 109 -10.29 -12.53 -6.84
N ILE A 110 -11.02 -13.53 -6.33
CA ILE A 110 -12.11 -13.34 -5.37
C ILE A 110 -11.55 -13.47 -3.96
N MET A 111 -11.79 -12.46 -3.13
CA MET A 111 -11.42 -12.46 -1.72
C MET A 111 -12.10 -13.62 -0.98
N VAL A 112 -11.30 -14.40 -0.26
CA VAL A 112 -11.73 -15.54 0.57
C VAL A 112 -11.77 -15.16 2.05
N ASP A 113 -10.75 -14.46 2.52
CA ASP A 113 -10.61 -14.04 3.92
C ASP A 113 -9.69 -12.82 4.00
N PHE A 114 -9.75 -12.05 5.07
CA PHE A 114 -8.91 -10.89 5.26
C PHE A 114 -8.69 -10.57 6.73
N VAL A 115 -7.62 -9.81 6.99
CA VAL A 115 -7.36 -9.21 8.30
C VAL A 115 -6.84 -7.79 8.10
N VAL A 116 -7.30 -6.88 8.94
CA VAL A 116 -6.85 -5.49 8.97
C VAL A 116 -6.19 -5.21 10.31
N ASN A 117 -5.09 -4.47 10.27
CA ASN A 117 -4.34 -4.10 11.45
C ASN A 117 -4.97 -2.86 12.12
N GLU A 118 -6.06 -3.05 12.87
CA GLU A 118 -6.78 -1.96 13.55
C GLU A 118 -6.06 -1.41 14.80
N ARG A 119 -4.90 -1.97 15.19
CA ARG A 119 -4.30 -1.76 16.52
C ARG A 119 -3.37 -0.55 16.69
N CYS A 120 -3.45 0.50 15.88
CA CYS A 120 -2.76 1.76 16.20
C CYS A 120 -3.34 2.94 15.42
N ALA A 121 -3.48 4.10 16.07
CA ALA A 121 -3.97 5.34 15.46
C ALA A 121 -3.11 5.86 14.29
N ALA A 122 -1.88 5.37 14.16
CA ALA A 122 -1.05 5.64 12.98
C ALA A 122 -0.60 4.34 12.31
N GLY A 123 -0.68 4.35 10.98
CA GLY A 123 -0.38 3.23 10.11
C GLY A 123 1.10 3.00 9.88
N ALA A 124 1.38 2.00 9.04
CA ALA A 124 2.74 1.57 8.77
C ALA A 124 3.60 2.67 8.14
N GLY A 125 3.12 3.32 7.08
CA GLY A 125 3.85 4.42 6.45
C GLY A 125 3.99 5.63 7.37
N ALA A 126 2.94 6.05 8.05
CA ALA A 126 2.97 7.18 8.98
C ALA A 126 3.93 6.94 10.16
N PHE A 127 4.01 5.70 10.66
CA PHE A 127 5.00 5.30 11.66
C PHE A 127 6.43 5.46 11.12
N ILE A 128 6.73 4.90 9.94
CA ILE A 128 8.07 5.00 9.34
C ILE A 128 8.45 6.47 9.10
N GLU A 129 7.50 7.30 8.63
CA GLU A 129 7.70 8.73 8.41
C GLU A 129 8.01 9.48 9.72
N ALA A 130 7.29 9.18 10.81
CA ALA A 130 7.58 9.76 12.12
C ALA A 130 8.97 9.39 12.62
N MET A 131 9.37 8.12 12.47
CA MET A 131 10.70 7.67 12.88
C MET A 131 11.81 8.30 12.02
N ALA A 132 11.57 8.47 10.72
CA ALA A 132 12.50 9.15 9.81
C ALA A 132 12.76 10.60 10.25
N ARG A 133 11.69 11.33 10.61
CA ARG A 133 11.81 12.69 11.16
C ARG A 133 12.59 12.71 12.47
N ALA A 134 12.30 11.81 13.39
CA ALA A 134 13.00 11.73 14.67
C ALA A 134 14.49 11.35 14.53
N LEU A 135 14.83 10.54 13.52
CA LEU A 135 16.21 10.18 13.19
C LEU A 135 16.95 11.24 12.36
N GLU A 136 16.24 12.30 11.95
CA GLU A 136 16.72 13.33 11.03
C GLU A 136 17.25 12.73 9.72
N VAL A 137 16.45 11.84 9.13
CA VAL A 137 16.73 11.16 7.85
C VAL A 137 15.53 11.36 6.94
N LYS A 138 15.77 11.59 5.64
CA LYS A 138 14.68 11.66 4.68
C LYS A 138 14.00 10.31 4.55
N LEU A 139 12.68 10.28 4.34
CA LEU A 139 11.93 9.03 4.27
C LEU A 139 12.51 8.07 3.21
N GLU A 140 12.88 8.60 2.04
CA GLU A 140 13.48 7.84 0.94
C GLU A 140 14.85 7.23 1.27
N ASP A 141 15.57 7.80 2.25
CA ASP A 141 16.89 7.34 2.67
C ASP A 141 16.82 6.29 3.79
N MET A 142 15.68 6.13 4.46
CA MET A 142 15.51 5.18 5.57
C MET A 142 15.79 3.74 5.15
N GLY A 143 15.16 3.28 4.06
CA GLY A 143 15.35 1.94 3.52
C GLY A 143 16.83 1.62 3.24
N PRO A 144 17.50 2.36 2.34
CA PRO A 144 18.92 2.19 2.04
C PRO A 144 19.83 2.30 3.26
N LEU A 145 19.50 3.16 4.23
CA LEU A 145 20.25 3.31 5.47
C LEU A 145 20.15 2.05 6.35
N SER A 146 18.95 1.50 6.50
CA SER A 146 18.71 0.31 7.32
C SER A 146 19.42 -0.94 6.81
N LEU A 147 19.66 -1.04 5.49
CA LEU A 147 20.35 -2.16 4.86
C LEU A 147 21.85 -2.20 5.17
N LYS A 148 22.42 -1.09 5.68
CA LYS A 148 23.82 -1.01 6.10
C LYS A 148 24.06 -1.53 7.52
N ALA A 149 23.00 -1.88 8.25
CA ALA A 149 23.09 -2.30 9.64
C ALA A 149 23.48 -3.78 9.76
N GLU A 150 24.42 -4.09 10.65
CA GLU A 150 24.78 -5.47 11.00
C GLU A 150 23.79 -6.10 11.99
N ARG A 151 23.16 -5.26 12.83
CA ARG A 151 22.16 -5.64 13.83
C ARG A 151 21.05 -4.59 13.93
N ALA A 152 19.99 -4.91 14.65
CA ALA A 152 18.95 -3.94 15.00
C ALA A 152 19.21 -3.40 16.42
N SER A 153 19.06 -2.09 16.62
CA SER A 153 19.03 -1.53 17.98
C SER A 153 17.77 -2.03 18.74
N PRO A 154 17.82 -2.14 20.07
CA PRO A 154 16.66 -2.55 20.85
C PRO A 154 15.64 -1.42 20.92
N ILE A 155 14.47 -1.60 20.29
CA ILE A 155 13.38 -0.63 20.27
C ILE A 155 12.08 -1.25 20.78
N ASN A 156 11.28 -0.49 21.53
CA ASN A 156 9.92 -0.84 21.93
C ASN A 156 8.92 0.03 21.15
N ALA A 157 8.82 -0.24 19.85
CA ALA A 157 7.98 0.52 18.92
C ALA A 157 6.54 -0.03 18.83
N SER A 158 5.89 -0.21 19.98
CA SER A 158 4.49 -0.67 20.04
C SER A 158 3.47 0.39 19.61
N CYS A 159 3.83 1.67 19.71
CA CYS A 159 3.04 2.84 19.30
C CYS A 159 3.96 3.90 18.68
N VAL A 160 3.42 4.77 17.81
CA VAL A 160 4.21 5.84 17.17
C VAL A 160 4.85 6.79 18.18
N ILE A 161 4.12 7.21 19.21
CA ILE A 161 4.63 8.14 20.23
C ILE A 161 5.80 7.53 21.01
N PHE A 162 5.66 6.26 21.41
CA PHE A 162 6.73 5.55 22.14
C PHE A 162 7.90 5.21 21.23
N GLY A 163 7.63 4.81 19.98
CA GLY A 163 8.67 4.58 18.98
C GLY A 163 9.50 5.84 18.75
N GLU A 164 8.87 7.01 18.66
CA GLU A 164 9.55 8.28 18.46
C GLU A 164 10.45 8.62 19.65
N SER A 165 9.92 8.44 20.86
CA SER A 165 10.66 8.63 22.11
C SER A 165 11.86 7.67 22.23
N ASP A 166 11.69 6.42 21.79
CA ASP A 166 12.76 5.43 21.78
C ASP A 166 13.85 5.79 20.76
N VAL A 167 13.48 6.23 19.55
CA VAL A 167 14.44 6.69 18.54
C VAL A 167 15.30 7.83 19.10
N VAL A 168 14.68 8.83 19.73
CA VAL A 168 15.41 9.94 20.38
C VAL A 168 16.32 9.43 21.50
N SER A 169 15.85 8.45 22.29
CA SER A 169 16.67 7.84 23.35
C SER A 169 17.88 7.09 22.79
N LEU A 170 17.72 6.36 21.68
CA LEU A 170 18.81 5.66 21.00
C LEU A 170 19.84 6.62 20.40
N ILE A 171 19.38 7.77 19.88
CA ILE A 171 20.27 8.85 19.41
C ILE A 171 21.12 9.39 20.56
N HIS A 172 20.53 9.68 21.72
CA HIS A 172 21.28 10.14 22.89
C HIS A 172 22.26 9.08 23.43
N ARG A 173 21.97 7.80 23.21
CA ARG A 173 22.88 6.68 23.50
C ARG A 173 23.96 6.47 22.43
N GLN A 174 23.98 7.28 21.38
CA GLN A 174 24.93 7.21 20.27
C GLN A 174 24.87 5.86 19.52
N GLU A 175 23.71 5.21 19.49
CA GLU A 175 23.49 4.04 18.62
C GLU A 175 23.55 4.49 17.15
N SER A 176 23.97 3.59 16.26
CA SER A 176 24.19 3.98 14.88
C SER A 176 22.86 4.21 14.14
N LYS A 177 22.80 5.25 13.29
CA LYS A 177 21.59 5.51 12.49
C LYS A 177 21.13 4.30 11.65
N PRO A 178 22.03 3.50 11.02
CA PRO A 178 21.63 2.26 10.36
C PRO A 178 20.92 1.27 11.28
N GLU A 179 21.46 1.00 12.48
CA GLU A 179 20.89 0.03 13.43
C GLU A 179 19.53 0.51 13.97
N ILE A 180 19.36 1.82 14.18
CA ILE A 180 18.07 2.42 14.56
C ILE A 180 17.06 2.28 13.41
N ALA A 181 17.44 2.65 12.18
CA ALA A 181 16.57 2.51 11.00
C ALA A 181 16.15 1.06 10.77
N ARG A 182 17.07 0.11 10.99
CA ARG A 182 16.78 -1.32 10.95
C ARG A 182 15.78 -1.75 12.02
N ALA A 183 15.95 -1.27 13.25
CA ALA A 183 15.03 -1.57 14.36
C ALA A 183 13.60 -1.08 14.06
N VAL A 184 13.47 0.10 13.46
CA VAL A 184 12.18 0.69 13.02
C VAL A 184 11.47 -0.23 12.02
N PHE A 185 12.16 -0.68 10.97
CA PHE A 185 11.56 -1.60 9.99
C PHE A 185 11.26 -2.97 10.58
N ASP A 186 12.12 -3.48 11.46
CA ASP A 186 11.89 -4.78 12.12
C ASP A 186 10.64 -4.75 12.99
N ALA A 187 10.43 -3.67 13.75
CA ALA A 187 9.22 -3.50 14.56
C ALA A 187 7.94 -3.47 13.71
N MET A 188 7.97 -2.76 12.58
CA MET A 188 6.82 -2.72 11.67
C MET A 188 6.57 -4.07 10.97
N ALA A 189 7.64 -4.70 10.50
CA ALA A 189 7.59 -6.03 9.90
C ALA A 189 7.09 -7.10 10.87
N ASP A 190 7.47 -7.04 12.16
CA ASP A 190 6.94 -7.92 13.21
C ASP A 190 5.43 -7.79 13.37
N ARG A 191 4.93 -6.55 13.42
CA ARG A 191 3.50 -6.28 13.54
C ARG A 191 2.72 -6.84 12.35
N ILE A 192 3.21 -6.61 11.13
CA ILE A 192 2.55 -7.04 9.89
C ILE A 192 2.65 -8.57 9.73
N SER A 193 3.82 -9.16 9.97
CA SER A 193 4.00 -10.62 9.90
C SER A 193 3.13 -11.36 10.91
N SER A 194 3.01 -10.88 12.15
CA SER A 194 2.11 -11.45 13.15
C SER A 194 0.65 -11.45 12.69
N MET A 195 0.19 -10.33 12.09
CA MET A 195 -1.14 -10.25 11.49
C MET A 195 -1.31 -11.27 10.34
N VAL A 196 -0.34 -11.34 9.43
CA VAL A 196 -0.38 -12.22 8.27
C VAL A 196 -0.36 -13.70 8.70
N HIS A 197 0.40 -14.06 9.72
CA HIS A 197 0.41 -15.42 10.29
C HIS A 197 -0.95 -15.82 10.88
N ARG A 198 -1.69 -14.87 11.49
CA ARG A 198 -3.05 -15.13 11.99
C ARG A 198 -4.05 -15.41 10.86
N LEU A 199 -3.94 -14.72 9.73
CA LEU A 199 -4.72 -15.04 8.52
C LEU A 199 -4.33 -16.40 7.94
N GLY A 200 -3.07 -16.79 8.13
CA GLY A 200 -2.43 -17.93 7.51
C GLY A 200 -1.84 -17.56 6.15
N ILE A 201 -0.70 -18.13 5.80
CA ILE A 201 0.01 -17.80 4.56
C ILE A 201 -0.21 -18.88 3.53
N THR A 202 -0.63 -18.47 2.34
CA THR A 202 -0.64 -19.33 1.15
C THR A 202 0.19 -18.65 0.07
N PRO A 203 1.34 -19.23 -0.34
CA PRO A 203 2.09 -18.73 -1.47
C PRO A 203 1.26 -18.81 -2.77
N GLU A 204 1.40 -17.88 -3.71
CA GLU A 204 2.39 -16.80 -3.74
C GLU A 204 1.96 -15.57 -2.92
N VAL A 205 2.91 -14.97 -2.19
CA VAL A 205 2.66 -13.79 -1.33
C VAL A 205 3.05 -12.54 -2.09
N VAL A 206 2.11 -11.61 -2.25
CA VAL A 206 2.30 -10.35 -2.96
C VAL A 206 2.27 -9.19 -1.98
N LEU A 207 3.27 -8.31 -2.02
CA LEU A 207 3.30 -7.07 -1.24
C LEU A 207 2.98 -5.88 -2.14
N VAL A 208 2.00 -5.07 -1.72
CA VAL A 208 1.50 -3.89 -2.43
C VAL A 208 1.39 -2.69 -1.49
N GLY A 209 0.98 -1.54 -2.03
CA GLY A 209 0.93 -0.28 -1.28
C GLY A 209 2.24 0.50 -1.36
N GLY A 210 2.21 1.74 -0.86
CA GLY A 210 3.35 2.67 -0.98
C GLY A 210 4.61 2.20 -0.24
N VAL A 211 4.44 1.52 0.90
CA VAL A 211 5.58 1.04 1.72
C VAL A 211 6.31 -0.12 1.04
N ALA A 212 5.68 -0.80 0.07
CA ALA A 212 6.32 -1.85 -0.72
C ALA A 212 7.53 -1.35 -1.54
N ARG A 213 7.65 -0.03 -1.76
CA ARG A 213 8.82 0.57 -2.43
C ARG A 213 10.05 0.68 -1.54
N ASP A 214 9.90 0.59 -0.22
CA ASP A 214 11.02 0.74 0.71
C ASP A 214 11.79 -0.58 0.83
N PRO A 215 13.06 -0.63 0.38
CA PRO A 215 13.82 -1.88 0.37
C PRO A 215 14.21 -2.34 1.79
N GLY A 216 14.29 -1.43 2.75
CA GLY A 216 14.52 -1.75 4.16
C GLY A 216 13.33 -2.48 4.77
N PHE A 217 12.12 -1.95 4.53
CA PHE A 217 10.89 -2.62 4.95
C PHE A 217 10.74 -4.00 4.30
N VAL A 218 10.95 -4.11 2.98
CA VAL A 218 10.85 -5.40 2.25
C VAL A 218 11.82 -6.42 2.82
N ALA A 219 13.08 -6.02 3.06
CA ALA A 219 14.07 -6.92 3.66
C ALA A 219 13.62 -7.40 5.04
N SER A 220 13.10 -6.50 5.88
CA SER A 220 12.57 -6.83 7.20
C SER A 220 11.36 -7.75 7.16
N LEU A 221 10.38 -7.46 6.30
CA LEU A 221 9.22 -8.31 6.14
C LEU A 221 9.59 -9.71 5.67
N ASN A 222 10.49 -9.84 4.69
CA ASN A 222 10.95 -11.15 4.20
C ASN A 222 11.61 -11.98 5.32
N ARG A 223 12.44 -11.37 6.16
CA ARG A 223 13.04 -12.08 7.30
C ARG A 223 12.00 -12.53 8.31
N LYS A 224 11.00 -11.68 8.62
CA LYS A 224 9.98 -12.02 9.61
C LYS A 224 9.00 -13.08 9.10
N LEU A 225 8.68 -13.08 7.80
CA LEU A 225 7.83 -14.09 7.19
C LEU A 225 8.57 -15.40 6.86
N GLY A 226 9.90 -15.37 6.77
CA GLY A 226 10.70 -16.52 6.34
C GLY A 226 10.53 -16.89 4.87
N LEU A 227 10.10 -15.94 4.03
CA LEU A 227 9.86 -16.11 2.59
C LEU A 227 10.14 -14.81 1.85
N THR A 228 10.21 -14.89 0.52
CA THR A 228 10.34 -13.71 -0.35
C THR A 228 8.97 -13.32 -0.89
N VAL A 229 8.53 -12.10 -0.60
CA VAL A 229 7.32 -11.52 -1.21
C VAL A 229 7.58 -11.11 -2.66
N VAL A 230 6.56 -11.21 -3.51
CA VAL A 230 6.55 -10.67 -4.86
C VAL A 230 6.01 -9.25 -4.82
N ILE A 231 6.65 -8.33 -5.52
CA ILE A 231 6.24 -6.92 -5.59
C ILE A 231 5.98 -6.59 -7.06
N PRO A 232 4.76 -6.18 -7.44
CA PRO A 232 4.49 -5.75 -8.81
C PRO A 232 5.23 -4.43 -9.12
N GLU A 233 5.37 -4.08 -10.40
CA GLU A 233 6.10 -2.88 -10.84
C GLU A 233 5.56 -1.57 -10.23
N ASN A 234 4.24 -1.50 -10.02
CA ASN A 234 3.53 -0.31 -9.56
C ASN A 234 2.64 -0.65 -8.35
N PRO A 235 3.26 -0.98 -7.18
CA PRO A 235 2.54 -1.54 -6.04
C PRO A 235 1.54 -0.56 -5.42
N GLU A 236 1.77 0.75 -5.51
CA GLU A 236 0.88 1.79 -5.01
C GLU A 236 -0.39 1.99 -5.85
N TYR A 237 -0.45 1.41 -7.07
CA TYR A 237 -1.59 1.53 -7.98
C TYR A 237 -2.50 0.29 -7.97
N VAL A 238 -2.19 -0.73 -7.15
CA VAL A 238 -2.89 -2.02 -7.17
C VAL A 238 -4.37 -1.88 -6.83
N GLY A 239 -4.73 -1.13 -5.80
CA GLY A 239 -6.14 -0.90 -5.46
C GLY A 239 -6.89 -0.18 -6.60
N ALA A 240 -6.28 0.84 -7.20
CA ALA A 240 -6.86 1.56 -8.32
C ALA A 240 -7.04 0.68 -9.57
N LEU A 241 -6.06 -0.20 -9.85
CA LEU A 241 -6.13 -1.20 -10.91
C LEU A 241 -7.25 -2.21 -10.64
N GLY A 242 -7.40 -2.68 -9.41
CA GLY A 242 -8.46 -3.60 -9.01
C GLY A 242 -9.85 -3.02 -9.25
N ALA A 243 -10.04 -1.76 -8.85
CA ALA A 243 -11.27 -1.03 -9.15
C ALA A 243 -11.51 -0.89 -10.67
N ALA A 244 -10.47 -0.60 -11.46
CA ALA A 244 -10.58 -0.49 -12.91
C ALA A 244 -10.91 -1.84 -13.60
N LEU A 245 -10.35 -2.95 -13.11
CA LEU A 245 -10.66 -4.30 -13.61
C LEU A 245 -12.13 -4.65 -13.34
N ILE A 246 -12.64 -4.29 -12.17
CA ILE A 246 -14.06 -4.50 -11.82
C ILE A 246 -14.97 -3.60 -12.66
N ALA A 247 -14.59 -2.34 -12.87
CA ALA A 247 -15.28 -1.45 -13.81
C ALA A 247 -15.41 -2.11 -15.20
N ALA A 248 -14.33 -2.65 -15.73
CA ALA A 248 -14.31 -3.30 -17.05
C ALA A 248 -15.21 -4.55 -17.11
N THR A 249 -15.31 -5.34 -16.02
CA THR A 249 -16.25 -6.46 -15.98
C THR A 249 -17.71 -6.02 -16.02
N ARG A 250 -18.06 -4.89 -15.40
CA ARG A 250 -19.42 -4.33 -15.43
C ARG A 250 -19.81 -3.81 -16.81
N VAL A 251 -18.89 -3.13 -17.49
CA VAL A 251 -19.11 -2.67 -18.87
C VAL A 251 -19.38 -3.86 -19.81
N LYS A 252 -18.65 -4.96 -19.66
CA LYS A 252 -18.85 -6.18 -20.48
C LYS A 252 -20.13 -6.95 -20.13
N GLY A 253 -20.56 -6.92 -18.87
CA GLY A 253 -21.76 -7.63 -18.40
C GLY A 253 -23.08 -6.86 -18.59
N GLY A 254 -23.02 -5.59 -18.97
CA GLY A 254 -24.17 -4.74 -19.28
C GLY A 254 -24.42 -4.53 -20.77
N ALA A 255 -23.75 -5.31 -21.64
CA ALA A 255 -23.90 -5.30 -23.10
C ALA A 255 -24.64 -6.55 -23.59
#